data_AF-A0A923M347-F1
#
_entry.id   AF-A0A923M347-F1
#
_cell.length_a   1.000
_cell.length_b   1.000
_cell.length_c   1.000
_cell.angle_alpha   90.00
_cell.angle_beta   90.00
_cell.angle_gamma   90.00
#
_symmetry.space_group_name_H-M   'P 1'
#
loop_
_entity.id
_entity.type
_entity.pdbx_description
1 polymer ?
#
loop_
_entity_poly.entity_id
_entity_poly.type
_entity_poly.pdbx_seq_one_letter_code
_entity_poly.pdbx_strand_id
1 'polypeptide(L)'
;MSTHSMEQALYDISTAPPNAQRFKENPRAFLSAYALEREEELIILEMNVAEMIRRSLNPMLAMRAFQSVEGRDQMPEYLRRIQGT
;
A
#
# COMPACT_ATOMS: atom_id res chain seq x y z
N MET A 1 -9.08 15.04 -0.23
CA MET A 1 -7.82 14.73 0.48
C MET A 1 -6.76 14.40 -0.55
N SER A 2 -5.49 14.68 -0.27
CA SER A 2 -4.38 14.43 -1.19
C SER A 2 -3.82 13.04 -0.93
N THR A 3 -3.69 12.19 -1.95
CA THR A 3 -3.09 10.84 -1.82
C THR A 3 -1.58 10.85 -1.56
N HIS A 4 -0.97 12.03 -1.46
CA HIS A 4 0.48 12.19 -1.42
C HIS A 4 1.16 11.44 -0.27
N SER A 5 0.60 11.49 0.94
CA SER A 5 1.17 10.76 2.10
C SER A 5 1.11 9.25 1.89
N MET A 6 0.02 8.73 1.29
CA MET A 6 -0.08 7.31 0.94
C MET A 6 0.94 6.94 -0.13
N GLU A 7 1.11 7.77 -1.16
CA GLU A 7 2.07 7.53 -2.22
C GLU A 7 3.51 7.49 -1.70
N GLN A 8 3.87 8.38 -0.77
CA GLN A 8 5.18 8.33 -0.12
C GLN A 8 5.40 7.02 0.66
N ALA A 9 4.42 6.62 1.47
CA ALA A 9 4.51 5.37 2.24
C ALA A 9 4.63 4.14 1.32
N LEU A 10 3.79 4.06 0.28
CA LEU A 10 3.83 2.95 -0.69
C LEU A 10 5.11 2.96 -1.52
N TYR A 11 5.66 4.13 -1.85
CA TYR A 11 6.93 4.25 -2.54
C TYR A 11 8.06 3.66 -1.70
N ASP A 12 8.16 4.04 -0.43
CA ASP A 12 9.20 3.54 0.47
C ASP A 12 9.08 2.03 0.71
N ILE A 13 7.85 1.51 0.84
CA ILE A 13 7.57 0.07 0.92
C ILE A 13 8.06 -0.64 -0.35
N SER A 14 7.81 -0.06 -1.53
CA SER A 14 8.07 -0.71 -2.81
C SER A 14 9.52 -0.63 -3.31
N THR A 15 10.31 0.32 -2.81
CA THR A 15 11.65 0.63 -3.35
C THR A 15 12.78 -0.06 -2.60
N ALA A 16 12.56 -0.49 -1.36
CA ALA A 16 13.58 -1.11 -0.53
C ALA A 16 13.03 -2.35 0.22
N PRO A 17 13.61 -3.55 0.02
CA PRO A 17 13.22 -4.75 0.77
C PRO A 17 13.24 -4.57 2.31
N PRO A 18 14.21 -3.84 2.91
CA PRO A 18 14.19 -3.57 4.34
C PRO A 18 12.95 -2.80 4.81
N ASN A 19 12.41 -1.89 3.99
CA ASN A 19 11.21 -1.13 4.35
C ASN A 19 9.96 -2.00 4.28
N ALA A 20 9.83 -2.83 3.25
CA ALA A 20 8.76 -3.82 3.18
C ALA A 20 8.80 -4.77 4.39
N GLN A 21 10.00 -5.19 4.82
CA GLN A 21 10.17 -6.03 6.01
C GLN A 21 9.75 -5.30 7.30
N ARG A 22 10.22 -4.06 7.51
CA ARG A 22 9.82 -3.23 8.66
C ARG A 22 8.32 -2.98 8.70
N PHE A 23 7.71 -2.75 7.53
CA PHE A 23 6.27 -2.62 7.40
C PHE A 23 5.56 -3.92 7.82
N LYS A 24 6.01 -5.10 7.37
CA LYS A 24 5.41 -6.39 7.79
C LYS A 24 5.54 -6.65 9.29
N GLU A 25 6.67 -6.29 9.89
CA GLU A 25 6.94 -6.53 11.31
C GLU A 25 6.08 -5.66 12.23
N ASN A 26 5.95 -4.36 11.92
CA ASN A 26 5.10 -3.45 12.68
C ASN A 26 4.52 -2.36 11.75
N PRO A 27 3.40 -2.67 11.06
CA PRO A 27 2.82 -1.77 10.07
C PRO A 27 2.48 -0.39 10.64
N ARG A 28 1.86 -0.35 11.83
CA ARG A 28 1.45 0.91 12.46
C ARG A 28 2.63 1.77 12.87
N ALA A 29 3.68 1.16 13.44
CA ALA A 29 4.89 1.92 13.77
C ALA A 29 5.58 2.46 12.52
N PHE A 30 5.65 1.67 11.44
CA PHE A 30 6.15 2.14 10.15
C PHE A 30 5.35 3.33 9.61
N LEU A 31 4.02 3.22 9.62
CA LEU A 31 3.13 4.26 9.08
C LEU A 31 3.10 5.53 9.94
N SER A 32 3.49 5.47 11.21
CA SER A 32 3.57 6.65 12.10
C SER A 32 4.57 7.72 11.62
N ALA A 33 5.47 7.38 10.69
CA ALA A 33 6.40 8.32 10.06
C ALA A 33 5.75 9.23 8.99
N TYR A 34 4.52 8.94 8.58
CA TYR A 34 3.82 9.65 7.50
C TYR A 34 2.62 10.42 8.07
N ALA A 35 2.30 11.56 7.45
CA ALA A 35 1.12 12.35 7.79
C ALA A 35 -0.14 11.74 7.16
N LEU A 36 -0.52 10.54 7.61
CA LEU A 36 -1.69 9.80 7.16
C LEU A 36 -2.89 10.12 8.04
N GLU A 37 -4.04 10.34 7.42
CA GLU A 37 -5.31 10.28 8.13
C GLU A 37 -5.62 8.82 8.53
N ARG A 38 -6.47 8.64 9.54
CA ARG A 38 -6.83 7.31 10.03
C ARG A 38 -7.38 6.40 8.93
N GLU A 39 -8.15 6.96 8.01
CA GLU A 39 -8.72 6.22 6.89
C GLU A 39 -7.62 5.77 5.90
N GLU A 40 -6.67 6.64 5.61
CA GLU A 40 -5.52 6.34 4.74
C GLU A 40 -4.62 5.27 5.34
N GLU A 41 -4.37 5.35 6.66
CA GLU A 41 -3.65 4.31 7.41
C GLU A 41 -4.36 2.96 7.25
N LEU A 42 -5.68 2.91 7.45
CA LEU A 42 -6.46 1.66 7.33
C LEU A 42 -6.40 1.09 5.90
N ILE A 43 -6.49 1.93 4.87
CA ILE A 43 -6.39 1.49 3.47
C ILE A 43 -5.05 0.80 3.19
N ILE A 44 -3.95 1.34 3.73
CA ILE A 44 -2.61 0.75 3.56
C ILE A 44 -2.46 -0.52 4.41
N LEU A 45 -2.96 -0.51 5.65
CA LEU A 45 -2.90 -1.67 6.55
C LEU A 45 -3.65 -2.89 5.99
N GLU A 46 -4.81 -2.66 5.37
CA GLU A 46 -5.61 -3.72 4.73
C GLU A 46 -5.11 -4.07 3.32
N MET A 47 -4.14 -3.32 2.82
CA MET A 47 -3.70 -3.36 1.43
C MET A 47 -4.89 -3.32 0.46
N ASN A 48 -5.80 -2.37 0.70
CA ASN A 48 -7.02 -2.17 -0.07
C ASN A 48 -6.69 -1.43 -1.38
N VAL A 49 -6.08 -2.16 -2.31
CA VAL A 49 -5.62 -1.64 -3.61
C VAL A 49 -6.75 -1.07 -4.47
N ALA A 50 -7.97 -1.60 -4.33
CA ALA A 50 -9.14 -1.04 -5.00
C ALA A 50 -9.43 0.37 -4.52
N GLU A 51 -9.44 0.58 -3.21
CA GLU A 51 -9.69 1.91 -2.64
C GLU A 51 -8.57 2.90 -2.98
N MET A 52 -7.30 2.44 -2.99
CA MET A 52 -6.18 3.27 -3.45
C MET A 52 -6.43 3.78 -4.88
N ILE A 53 -6.82 2.89 -5.80
CA ILE A 53 -7.10 3.24 -7.20
C ILE A 53 -8.32 4.16 -7.31
N ARG A 54 -9.40 3.90 -6.55
CA ARG A 54 -10.58 4.79 -6.51
C ARG A 54 -10.22 6.21 -6.07
N ARG A 55 -9.22 6.36 -5.19
CA ARG A 55 -8.68 7.66 -4.76
C ARG A 55 -7.69 8.28 -5.75
N SER A 56 -7.59 7.75 -6.97
CA SER A 56 -6.65 8.20 -8.00
C SER A 56 -5.17 7.98 -7.66
N LEU A 57 -4.86 7.07 -6.73
CA LEU A 57 -3.47 6.67 -6.49
C LEU A 57 -2.91 5.93 -7.70
N ASN A 58 -1.63 6.13 -8.01
CA ASN A 58 -0.98 5.49 -9.14
C ASN A 58 -1.11 3.94 -9.09
N PRO A 59 -1.80 3.29 -10.05
CA PRO A 59 -2.05 1.85 -10.00
C PRO A 59 -0.77 1.00 -10.02
N MET A 60 0.29 1.47 -10.70
CA MET A 60 1.58 0.78 -10.72
C MET A 60 2.28 0.82 -9.37
N LEU A 61 2.14 1.92 -8.63
CA LEU A 61 2.67 2.04 -7.28
C LEU A 61 1.94 1.12 -6.31
N ALA A 62 0.60 1.11 -6.35
CA ALA A 62 -0.23 0.20 -5.55
C ALA A 62 0.15 -1.26 -5.80
N MET A 63 0.29 -1.65 -7.08
CA MET A 63 0.70 -3.00 -7.45
C MET A 63 2.10 -3.36 -6.92
N ARG A 64 3.09 -2.47 -7.05
CA ARG A 64 4.47 -2.72 -6.57
C ARG A 64 4.54 -2.84 -5.06
N ALA A 65 3.82 -1.98 -4.34
CA ALA A 65 3.72 -2.06 -2.88
C ALA A 65 3.06 -3.37 -2.46
N PHE A 66 1.93 -3.74 -3.09
CA PHE A 66 1.27 -5.03 -2.86
C PHE A 66 2.22 -6.21 -3.05
N GLN A 67 2.96 -6.27 -4.17
CA GLN A 67 3.91 -7.37 -4.41
C GLN A 67 5.08 -7.40 -3.42
N SER A 68 5.48 -6.24 -2.89
CA SER A 68 6.56 -6.15 -1.89
C SER A 68 6.08 -6.68 -0.54
N VAL A 69 4.80 -6.48 -0.22
CA VAL A 69 4.17 -6.92 1.03
C VAL A 69 3.69 -8.38 0.95
N GLU A 70 2.87 -8.70 -0.02
CA GLU A 70 2.18 -10.01 -0.13
C GLU A 70 3.01 -11.05 -0.90
N GLY A 71 3.92 -10.61 -1.77
CA GLY A 71 4.72 -11.48 -2.64
C GLY A 71 4.38 -11.32 -4.12
N ARG A 72 5.33 -11.68 -4.99
CA ARG A 72 5.20 -11.52 -6.45
C ARG A 72 4.22 -12.52 -7.07
N ASP A 73 4.05 -13.67 -6.45
CA ASP A 73 3.13 -14.75 -6.80
C ASP A 73 1.66 -14.41 -6.52
N GLN A 74 1.38 -13.37 -5.73
CA GLN A 74 0.03 -12.94 -5.34
C GLN A 74 -0.67 -12.06 -6.38
N MET A 75 -0.20 -12.04 -7.64
CA MET A 75 -0.81 -11.21 -8.68
C MET A 75 -2.27 -11.57 -9.03
N PRO A 76 -2.69 -12.86 -9.01
CA PRO A 76 -4.11 -13.20 -9.14
C PRO A 76 -4.98 -12.59 -8.02
N GLU A 77 -4.46 -12.52 -6.79
CA GLU A 77 -5.16 -11.92 -5.65
C GLU A 77 -5.27 -10.40 -5.80
N TYR A 78 -4.21 -9.74 -6.26
CA TYR A 78 -4.26 -8.32 -6.62
C TYR A 78 -5.38 -8.03 -7.63
N LEU A 79 -5.45 -8.82 -8.72
CA LEU A 79 -6.48 -8.69 -9.76
C LEU A 79 -7.89 -8.92 -9.19
N ARG A 80 -8.06 -9.88 -8.29
CA ARG A 80 -9.34 -10.15 -7.61
C ARG A 80 -9.78 -8.95 -6.77
N ARG A 81 -8.86 -8.34 -6.03
CA ARG A 81 -9.17 -7.18 -5.16
C ARG A 81 -9.57 -5.96 -5.98
N ILE A 82 -8.95 -5.70 -7.13
CA ILE A 82 -9.32 -4.57 -8.00
C ILE A 82 -10.61 -4.81 -8.81
N GLN A 83 -10.99 -6.07 -9.05
CA GLN A 83 -12.23 -6.40 -9.79
C GLN A 83 -13.48 -6.40 -8.92
N GLY A 84 -13.33 -6.39 -7.59
CA GLY A 84 -14.45 -6.37 -6.64
C GLY A 84 -15.16 -5.00 -6.49
N THR A 85 -14.94 -4.07 -7.42
CA THR A 85 -15.57 -2.74 -7.50
C THR A 85 -16.50 -2.64 -8.70
#